data_AF-A0A7G9WAQ8-F1
#
_entry.id   AF-A0A7G9WAQ8-F1
#
_cell.length_a   1.000
_cell.length_b   1.000
_cell.length_c   1.000
_cell.angle_alpha   90.00
_cell.angle_beta   90.00
_cell.angle_gamma   90.00
#
_symmetry.space_group_name_H-M   'P 1'
#
loop_
_entity.id
_entity.type
_entity.pdbx_description
1 polymer ?
#
loop_
_entity_poly.entity_id
_entity_poly.type
_entity_poly.pdbx_seq_one_letter_code
_entity_poly.pdbx_strand_id
1 'polypeptide(L)'
;MSVIEMDKYRNKGKKYTLSTYDSYYECTFMKDYQHKYSQSQIQGIEIGGVYAIILKTNKGKYYFAAIHFFKGDFTLPESLDWLDKYGIILMEEGKEQQTIKNCERVIDIVPFKKNHLILYKKGTETLKLDYTELNQGQQSDKFDRKTKIVLVLNGEKLDYIPRINFNKQRDVVVCNGNCVVADYIDEYNGNIGFFQDTNPTLPISFIFTEKTTVYIDIVEKEKSKIYIVEYDYEIFIDD
;
A
#
# COMPACT_ATOMS: atom_id res chain seq x y z
N MET A 1 -4.52 27.71 -5.99
CA MET A 1 -5.30 26.47 -5.88
C MET A 1 -6.38 26.51 -6.96
N SER A 2 -6.18 25.83 -8.09
CA SER A 2 -7.19 25.78 -9.15
C SER A 2 -7.97 24.47 -9.04
N VAL A 3 -9.13 24.51 -8.38
CA VAL A 3 -10.11 23.43 -8.52
C VAL A 3 -10.73 23.61 -9.90
N ILE A 4 -10.23 22.86 -10.89
CA ILE A 4 -10.92 22.78 -12.17
C ILE A 4 -12.16 21.92 -11.92
N GLU A 5 -13.33 22.56 -11.80
CA GLU A 5 -14.60 21.84 -11.74
C GLU A 5 -14.79 21.12 -13.08
N MET A 6 -14.64 19.80 -13.03
CA MET A 6 -14.75 18.92 -14.19
C MET A 6 -16.21 18.67 -14.57
N ASP A 7 -17.04 19.71 -14.68
CA ASP A 7 -18.48 19.58 -14.99
C ASP A 7 -18.75 18.79 -16.29
N LYS A 8 -17.78 18.77 -17.21
CA LYS A 8 -17.79 17.94 -18.44
C LYS A 8 -17.70 16.43 -18.18
N TYR A 9 -17.10 16.04 -17.05
CA TYR A 9 -16.90 14.66 -16.61
C TYR A 9 -17.71 14.32 -15.35
N ARG A 10 -18.57 15.24 -14.86
CA ARG A 10 -19.57 14.95 -13.82
C ARG A 10 -20.52 13.87 -14.36
N ASN A 11 -20.19 12.63 -14.03
CA ASN A 11 -20.94 11.47 -14.47
C ASN A 11 -22.29 11.45 -13.72
N LYS A 12 -23.36 11.90 -14.41
CA LYS A 12 -24.75 11.88 -13.93
C LYS A 12 -25.12 10.43 -13.57
N GLY A 13 -24.98 10.06 -12.29
CA GLY A 13 -25.36 8.74 -11.76
C GLY A 13 -24.33 8.05 -10.87
N LYS A 14 -23.05 8.49 -10.85
CA LYS A 14 -22.02 7.89 -9.98
C LYS A 14 -21.87 8.69 -8.68
N LYS A 15 -21.67 7.99 -7.55
CA LYS A 15 -21.60 8.56 -6.18
C LYS A 15 -20.19 9.07 -5.83
N TYR A 16 -19.52 9.79 -6.72
CA TYR A 16 -18.22 10.42 -6.45
C TYR A 16 -18.05 11.77 -7.15
N THR A 17 -17.11 12.57 -6.65
CA THR A 17 -16.64 13.81 -7.29
C THR A 17 -15.19 13.65 -7.69
N LEU A 18 -14.82 14.23 -8.84
CA LEU A 18 -13.46 14.17 -9.35
C LEU A 18 -12.82 15.56 -9.26
N SER A 19 -11.61 15.62 -8.69
CA SER A 19 -10.79 16.82 -8.56
C SER A 19 -9.42 16.57 -9.16
N THR A 20 -8.79 17.63 -9.69
CA THR A 20 -7.42 17.56 -10.22
C THR A 20 -6.50 18.40 -9.34
N TYR A 21 -5.39 17.80 -8.91
CA TYR A 21 -4.31 18.44 -8.19
C TYR A 21 -3.04 18.40 -9.04
N ASP A 22 -1.95 19.03 -8.59
CA ASP A 22 -0.73 19.11 -9.39
C ASP A 22 -0.13 17.72 -9.66
N SER A 23 -0.03 16.89 -8.62
CA SER A 23 0.61 15.56 -8.67
C SER A 23 -0.35 14.37 -8.80
N TYR A 24 -1.66 14.56 -8.62
CA TYR A 24 -2.64 13.45 -8.67
C TYR A 24 -4.05 13.91 -9.10
N TYR A 25 -4.87 12.95 -9.50
CA TYR A 25 -6.32 13.08 -9.59
C TYR A 25 -6.97 12.47 -8.35
N GLU A 26 -7.97 13.13 -7.78
CA GLU A 26 -8.73 12.63 -6.64
C GLU A 26 -10.15 12.27 -7.04
N CYS A 27 -10.57 11.05 -6.70
CA CYS A 27 -11.95 10.61 -6.76
C CYS A 27 -12.52 10.55 -5.34
N THR A 28 -13.31 11.55 -4.95
CA THR A 28 -13.87 11.70 -3.60
C THR A 28 -15.25 11.06 -3.49
N PHE A 29 -15.43 10.18 -2.51
CA PHE A 29 -16.72 9.55 -2.16
C PHE A 29 -17.36 10.19 -0.91
N MET A 30 -16.58 10.89 -0.09
CA MET A 30 -17.03 11.64 1.09
C MET A 30 -16.75 13.14 0.94
N LYS A 31 -17.79 13.96 0.76
CA LYS A 31 -17.62 15.40 0.55
C LYS A 31 -16.99 16.12 1.74
N ASP A 32 -16.06 17.02 1.43
CA ASP A 32 -15.38 17.96 2.34
C ASP A 32 -14.63 17.27 3.49
N TYR A 33 -14.18 16.03 3.30
CA TYR A 33 -13.50 15.29 4.35
C TYR A 33 -12.19 15.97 4.77
N GLN A 34 -11.47 16.59 3.83
CA GLN A 34 -10.21 17.28 4.09
C GLN A 34 -10.37 18.49 5.04
N HIS A 35 -11.55 19.10 5.08
CA HIS A 35 -11.86 20.22 5.98
C HIS A 35 -12.42 19.78 7.33
N LYS A 36 -13.00 18.57 7.39
CA LYS A 36 -13.66 18.03 8.59
C LYS A 36 -12.73 17.25 9.50
N TYR A 37 -11.62 16.76 8.97
CA TYR A 37 -10.71 15.87 9.67
C TYR A 37 -9.29 16.43 9.64
N SER A 38 -8.56 16.28 10.75
CA SER A 38 -7.15 16.67 10.81
C SER A 38 -6.29 15.74 9.95
N GLN A 39 -5.12 16.21 9.51
CA GLN A 39 -4.19 15.38 8.72
C GLN A 39 -3.81 14.07 9.42
N SER A 40 -3.67 14.08 10.75
CA SER A 40 -3.42 12.87 11.56
C SER A 40 -4.54 11.83 11.51
N GLN A 41 -5.73 12.19 11.03
CA GLN A 41 -6.87 11.30 10.86
C GLN A 41 -6.97 10.76 9.44
N ILE A 42 -6.17 11.26 8.49
CA ILE A 42 -6.22 10.88 7.08
C ILE A 42 -5.02 9.98 6.80
N GLN A 43 -5.27 8.80 6.22
CA GLN A 43 -4.23 7.84 5.88
C GLN A 43 -4.42 7.39 4.43
N GLY A 44 -3.37 7.50 3.62
CA GLY A 44 -3.34 6.92 2.28
C GLY A 44 -2.74 5.52 2.33
N ILE A 45 -3.40 4.56 1.68
CA ILE A 45 -2.95 3.16 1.63
C ILE A 45 -2.89 2.74 0.17
N GLU A 46 -1.72 2.28 -0.26
CA GLU A 46 -1.53 1.79 -1.62
C GLU A 46 -2.26 0.46 -1.83
N ILE A 47 -3.04 0.37 -2.90
CA ILE A 47 -3.72 -0.87 -3.31
C ILE A 47 -4.00 -0.83 -4.81
N GLY A 48 -3.51 -1.83 -5.56
CA GLY A 48 -3.72 -1.91 -7.02
C GLY A 48 -3.18 -0.71 -7.81
N GLY A 49 -2.05 -0.16 -7.39
CA GLY A 49 -1.40 1.00 -8.04
C GLY A 49 -2.05 2.35 -7.74
N VAL A 50 -3.06 2.42 -6.88
CA VAL A 50 -3.70 3.68 -6.45
C VAL A 50 -3.63 3.83 -4.95
N TYR A 51 -3.91 5.02 -4.42
CA TYR A 51 -3.97 5.25 -2.98
C TYR A 51 -5.40 5.41 -2.49
N ALA A 52 -5.86 4.46 -1.68
CA ALA A 52 -7.12 4.53 -0.96
C ALA A 52 -6.98 5.46 0.26
N ILE A 53 -7.81 6.50 0.33
CA ILE A 53 -7.78 7.46 1.43
C ILE A 53 -8.78 7.05 2.49
N ILE A 54 -8.27 6.70 3.66
CA ILE A 54 -9.01 6.23 4.82
C ILE A 54 -8.99 7.26 5.94
N LEU A 55 -10.14 7.48 6.55
CA LEU A 55 -10.31 8.41 7.66
C LEU A 55 -10.48 7.66 8.97
N LYS A 56 -9.76 8.09 10.01
CA LYS A 56 -9.94 7.63 11.38
C LYS A 56 -10.74 8.66 12.17
N THR A 57 -11.94 8.30 12.60
CA THR A 57 -12.73 9.14 13.51
C THR A 57 -12.15 9.17 14.93
N ASN A 58 -12.52 10.18 15.71
CA ASN A 58 -12.16 10.27 17.15
C ASN A 58 -12.65 9.05 17.96
N LYS A 59 -13.66 8.33 17.47
CA LYS A 59 -14.17 7.09 18.08
C LYS A 59 -13.41 5.83 17.63
N GLY A 60 -12.33 5.98 16.88
CA GLY A 60 -11.51 4.87 16.38
C GLY A 60 -12.05 4.14 15.15
N LYS A 61 -13.20 4.55 14.59
CA LYS A 61 -13.78 3.95 13.37
C LYS A 61 -13.09 4.46 12.11
N TYR A 62 -13.06 3.60 11.09
CA TYR A 62 -12.42 3.88 9.80
C TYR A 62 -13.44 4.02 8.67
N TYR A 63 -13.23 4.97 7.77
CA TYR A 63 -14.09 5.19 6.61
C TYR A 63 -13.27 5.40 5.34
N PHE A 64 -13.71 4.80 4.24
CA PHE A 64 -13.17 5.06 2.91
C PHE A 64 -13.72 6.39 2.38
N ALA A 65 -12.83 7.31 2.00
CA ALA A 65 -13.18 8.68 1.65
C ALA A 65 -12.86 9.07 0.22
N ALA A 66 -11.72 8.63 -0.31
CA ALA A 66 -11.28 8.98 -1.66
C ALA A 66 -10.31 7.94 -2.25
N ILE A 67 -10.03 8.08 -3.55
CA ILE A 67 -8.92 7.41 -4.23
C ILE A 67 -8.04 8.49 -4.87
N HIS A 68 -6.73 8.40 -4.68
CA HIS A 68 -5.73 9.21 -5.37
C HIS A 68 -5.07 8.40 -6.50
N PHE A 69 -5.05 8.99 -7.68
CA PHE A 69 -4.36 8.48 -8.88
C PHE A 69 -3.20 9.43 -9.20
N PHE A 70 -1.96 9.01 -8.93
CA PHE A 70 -0.80 9.84 -9.20
C PHE A 70 -0.57 10.03 -10.70
N LYS A 71 -0.28 11.25 -11.13
CA LYS A 71 -0.11 11.59 -12.55
C LYS A 71 1.12 10.98 -13.20
N GLY A 72 2.09 10.51 -12.40
CA GLY A 72 3.22 9.74 -12.90
C GLY A 72 2.80 8.37 -13.45
N ASP A 73 1.71 7.80 -12.93
CA ASP A 73 1.27 6.44 -13.24
C ASP A 73 -0.07 6.42 -14.01
N PHE A 74 -0.88 7.47 -13.88
CA PHE A 74 -2.21 7.54 -14.47
C PHE A 74 -2.42 8.86 -15.22
N THR A 75 -3.06 8.75 -16.38
CA THR A 75 -3.80 9.83 -17.00
C THR A 75 -5.22 9.90 -16.44
N LEU A 76 -5.90 11.02 -16.69
CA LEU A 76 -7.28 11.17 -16.27
C LEU A 76 -8.22 10.11 -16.92
N PRO A 77 -8.14 9.84 -18.24
CA PRO A 77 -8.93 8.76 -18.85
C PRO A 77 -8.68 7.39 -18.23
N GLU A 78 -7.42 7.05 -17.92
CA GLU A 78 -7.08 5.79 -17.25
C GLU A 78 -7.65 5.72 -15.84
N SER A 79 -7.66 6.84 -15.10
CA SER A 79 -8.29 6.91 -13.78
C SER A 79 -9.80 6.61 -13.85
N LEU A 80 -10.48 7.12 -14.88
CA LEU A 80 -11.90 6.87 -15.10
C LEU A 80 -12.18 5.42 -15.51
N ASP A 81 -11.37 4.86 -16.41
CA ASP A 81 -11.45 3.47 -16.83
C ASP A 81 -11.18 2.51 -15.65
N TRP A 82 -10.19 2.83 -14.80
CA TRP A 82 -9.91 2.10 -13.57
C TRP A 82 -11.13 2.09 -12.64
N LEU A 83 -11.78 3.25 -12.44
CA LEU A 83 -12.99 3.36 -11.63
C LEU A 83 -14.17 2.57 -12.20
N ASP A 84 -14.18 2.26 -13.49
CA ASP A 84 -15.23 1.47 -14.13
C ASP A 84 -14.98 -0.03 -14.01
N LYS A 85 -13.71 -0.43 -14.04
CA LYS A 85 -13.28 -1.83 -13.93
C LYS A 85 -13.15 -2.32 -12.49
N TYR A 86 -12.79 -1.44 -11.56
CA TYR A 86 -12.41 -1.83 -10.20
C TYR A 86 -13.22 -1.12 -9.12
N GLY A 87 -13.25 -1.72 -7.93
CA GLY A 87 -13.79 -1.12 -6.73
C GLY A 87 -12.94 -1.46 -5.51
N ILE A 88 -13.01 -0.59 -4.51
CA ILE A 88 -12.36 -0.78 -3.21
C ILE A 88 -13.45 -0.78 -2.15
N ILE A 89 -13.38 -1.71 -1.21
CA ILE A 89 -14.18 -1.66 0.02
C ILE A 89 -13.28 -1.79 1.24
N LEU A 90 -13.75 -1.25 2.36
CA LEU A 90 -13.17 -1.44 3.67
C LEU A 90 -14.04 -2.44 4.46
N MET A 91 -13.50 -3.62 4.72
CA MET A 91 -14.11 -4.60 5.61
C MET A 91 -13.66 -4.31 7.05
N GLU A 92 -14.63 -3.97 7.89
CA GLU A 92 -14.40 -3.59 9.29
C GLU A 92 -14.06 -4.82 10.17
N GLU A 93 -13.27 -4.58 11.22
CA GLU A 93 -13.01 -5.55 12.29
C GLU A 93 -14.32 -6.11 12.86
N GLY A 94 -14.37 -7.42 13.11
CA GLY A 94 -15.49 -8.09 13.79
C GLY A 94 -16.68 -8.41 12.89
N LYS A 95 -16.63 -8.07 11.60
CA LYS A 95 -17.55 -8.65 10.61
C LYS A 95 -17.09 -10.05 10.23
N GLU A 96 -17.90 -11.05 10.50
CA GLU A 96 -17.63 -12.44 10.11
C GLU A 96 -17.68 -12.59 8.57
N GLN A 97 -18.60 -11.88 7.92
CA GLN A 97 -18.78 -11.92 6.47
C GLN A 97 -18.92 -10.52 5.87
N GLN A 98 -18.40 -10.33 4.66
CA GLN A 98 -18.58 -9.14 3.85
C GLN A 98 -19.16 -9.51 2.49
N THR A 99 -20.31 -8.92 2.15
CA THR A 99 -20.91 -9.09 0.83
C THR A 99 -20.42 -8.00 -0.11
N ILE A 100 -19.84 -8.38 -1.25
CA ILE A 100 -19.46 -7.49 -2.34
C ILE A 100 -20.43 -7.72 -3.50
N LYS A 101 -21.25 -6.72 -3.80
CA LYS A 101 -22.13 -6.75 -4.99
C LYS A 101 -21.34 -6.36 -6.22
N ASN A 102 -21.77 -6.88 -7.38
CA ASN A 102 -21.14 -6.60 -8.67
C ASN A 102 -19.64 -6.93 -8.66
N CYS A 103 -19.29 -8.10 -8.16
CA CYS A 103 -17.92 -8.59 -8.03
C CYS A 103 -17.72 -9.74 -9.01
N GLU A 104 -16.73 -9.64 -9.90
CA GLU A 104 -16.27 -10.78 -10.70
C GLU A 104 -15.28 -11.61 -9.88
N ARG A 105 -14.30 -10.95 -9.27
CA ARG A 105 -13.29 -11.57 -8.41
C ARG A 105 -12.62 -10.55 -7.51
N VAL A 106 -12.10 -11.02 -6.38
CA VAL A 106 -11.15 -10.27 -5.55
C VAL A 106 -9.80 -10.25 -6.25
N ILE A 107 -9.14 -9.10 -6.19
CA ILE A 107 -7.86 -8.84 -6.83
C ILE A 107 -6.75 -8.73 -5.80
N ASP A 108 -6.95 -7.92 -4.76
CA ASP A 108 -5.96 -7.75 -3.71
C ASP A 108 -6.64 -7.48 -2.37
N ILE A 109 -5.99 -7.87 -1.28
CA ILE A 109 -6.43 -7.65 0.08
C ILE A 109 -5.26 -7.10 0.87
N VAL A 110 -5.40 -5.87 1.35
CA VAL A 110 -4.40 -5.18 2.14
C VAL A 110 -4.88 -5.14 3.60
N PRO A 111 -4.20 -5.84 4.52
CA PRO A 111 -4.45 -5.70 5.94
C PRO A 111 -4.19 -4.25 6.37
N PHE A 112 -5.16 -3.63 7.03
CA PHE A 112 -5.04 -2.28 7.56
C PHE A 112 -5.50 -2.26 9.01
N LYS A 113 -4.51 -2.38 9.90
CA LYS A 113 -4.69 -2.55 11.35
C LYS A 113 -5.51 -3.80 11.62
N LYS A 114 -6.79 -3.63 11.92
CA LYS A 114 -7.74 -4.72 12.18
C LYS A 114 -8.87 -4.79 11.15
N ASN A 115 -8.73 -4.02 10.08
CA ASN A 115 -9.65 -3.99 8.94
C ASN A 115 -8.91 -4.53 7.70
N HIS A 116 -9.65 -4.81 6.64
CA HIS A 116 -9.07 -5.19 5.35
C HIS A 116 -9.56 -4.25 4.26
N LEU A 117 -8.64 -3.71 3.47
CA LEU A 117 -8.97 -3.09 2.20
C LEU A 117 -8.99 -4.16 1.13
N ILE A 118 -10.11 -4.26 0.42
CA ILE A 118 -10.32 -5.28 -0.60
C ILE A 118 -10.50 -4.56 -1.92
N LEU A 119 -9.57 -4.80 -2.84
CA LEU A 119 -9.69 -4.46 -4.25
C LEU A 119 -10.34 -5.61 -4.98
N TYR A 120 -11.35 -5.30 -5.79
CA TYR A 120 -12.04 -6.28 -6.59
C TYR A 120 -12.28 -5.75 -8.00
N LYS A 121 -12.38 -6.68 -8.95
CA LYS A 121 -12.83 -6.40 -10.30
C LYS A 121 -14.36 -6.43 -10.33
N LYS A 122 -14.96 -5.40 -10.90
CA LYS A 122 -16.41 -5.29 -11.03
C LYS A 122 -16.93 -6.31 -12.03
N GLY A 123 -18.03 -6.95 -11.67
CA GLY A 123 -18.75 -7.93 -12.47
C GLY A 123 -20.25 -7.86 -12.23
N THR A 124 -20.96 -8.93 -12.51
CA THR A 124 -22.42 -9.03 -12.32
C THR A 124 -22.83 -9.83 -11.09
N GLU A 125 -21.88 -10.53 -10.46
CA GLU A 125 -22.16 -11.46 -9.39
C GLU A 125 -22.08 -10.81 -8.00
N THR A 126 -22.51 -11.54 -6.98
CA THR A 126 -22.36 -11.13 -5.59
C THR A 126 -21.48 -12.14 -4.88
N LEU A 127 -20.33 -11.66 -4.39
CA LEU A 127 -19.38 -12.47 -3.64
C LEU A 127 -19.62 -12.29 -2.14
N LYS A 128 -19.59 -13.39 -1.38
CA LYS A 128 -19.50 -13.37 0.07
C LYS A 128 -18.09 -13.76 0.48
N LEU A 129 -17.44 -12.89 1.25
CA LEU A 129 -16.10 -13.11 1.77
C LEU A 129 -16.17 -13.35 3.27
N ASP A 130 -15.56 -14.45 3.71
CA ASP A 130 -15.50 -14.84 5.11
C ASP A 130 -14.16 -14.42 5.73
N TYR A 131 -14.22 -13.70 6.85
CA TYR A 131 -13.05 -13.11 7.51
C TYR A 131 -12.03 -14.16 7.97
N THR A 132 -12.49 -15.37 8.29
CA THR A 132 -11.64 -16.50 8.68
C THR A 132 -10.75 -16.98 7.54
N GLU A 133 -11.20 -16.85 6.29
CA GLU A 133 -10.43 -17.24 5.10
C GLU A 133 -9.38 -16.18 4.73
N LEU A 134 -9.62 -14.91 5.08
CA LEU A 134 -8.70 -13.80 4.82
C LEU A 134 -7.42 -13.87 5.65
N ASN A 135 -7.53 -14.34 6.91
CA ASN A 135 -6.37 -14.50 7.80
C ASN A 135 -5.57 -15.79 7.54
N GLN A 136 -6.08 -16.69 6.69
CA GLN A 136 -5.44 -17.97 6.37
C GLN A 136 -4.59 -17.93 5.09
N GLY A 137 -4.25 -16.73 4.62
CA GLY A 137 -3.28 -16.58 3.52
C GLY A 137 -3.82 -17.08 2.19
N GLN A 138 -5.07 -16.75 1.85
CA GLN A 138 -5.49 -16.84 0.45
C GLN A 138 -4.57 -15.95 -0.37
N GLN A 139 -3.69 -16.62 -1.13
CA GLN A 139 -2.86 -16.04 -2.16
C GLN A 139 -3.78 -15.22 -3.07
N SER A 140 -3.72 -13.89 -2.92
CA SER A 140 -4.19 -13.02 -3.98
C SER A 140 -3.43 -13.44 -5.24
N ASP A 141 -4.15 -13.60 -6.36
CA ASP A 141 -3.53 -13.43 -7.67
C ASP A 141 -2.81 -12.10 -7.59
N LYS A 142 -1.50 -12.14 -7.31
CA LYS A 142 -0.66 -10.95 -7.11
C LYS A 142 -0.86 -10.10 -8.36
N PHE A 143 -1.76 -9.13 -8.28
CA PHE A 143 -1.63 -7.95 -9.11
C PHE A 143 -0.22 -7.48 -8.81
N ASP A 144 0.53 -7.35 -9.89
CA ASP A 144 1.88 -6.86 -9.99
C ASP A 144 2.00 -5.59 -9.13
N ARG A 145 2.18 -5.75 -7.81
CA ARG A 145 2.66 -4.70 -6.92
C ARG A 145 4.06 -4.54 -7.43
N LYS A 146 4.23 -3.67 -8.44
CA LYS A 146 5.50 -3.46 -9.10
C LYS A 146 6.47 -3.13 -8.00
N THR A 147 7.27 -4.12 -7.61
CA THR A 147 8.39 -3.94 -6.71
C THR A 147 9.16 -2.80 -7.35
N LYS A 148 9.22 -1.65 -6.67
CA LYS A 148 9.86 -0.44 -7.20
C LYS A 148 11.37 -0.62 -7.27
N ILE A 149 11.85 -1.68 -6.63
CA ILE A 149 13.23 -2.10 -6.55
C ILE A 149 13.42 -3.48 -7.19
N VAL A 150 14.64 -3.75 -7.64
CA VAL A 150 15.10 -5.11 -7.89
C VAL A 150 15.76 -5.60 -6.60
N LEU A 151 15.30 -6.72 -6.04
CA LEU A 151 15.95 -7.31 -4.87
C LEU A 151 16.89 -8.43 -5.29
N VAL A 152 18.11 -8.43 -4.75
CA VAL A 152 19.08 -9.51 -4.87
C VAL A 152 19.42 -10.01 -3.47
N LEU A 153 19.03 -11.23 -3.13
CA LEU A 153 19.27 -11.86 -1.84
C LEU A 153 20.33 -12.95 -1.98
N ASN A 154 21.49 -12.80 -1.33
CA ASN A 154 22.64 -13.71 -1.44
C ASN A 154 23.02 -14.02 -2.90
N GLY A 155 22.99 -13.01 -3.76
CA GLY A 155 23.26 -13.13 -5.20
C GLY A 155 22.08 -13.64 -6.05
N GLU A 156 20.96 -14.04 -5.45
CA GLU A 156 19.77 -14.47 -6.18
C GLU A 156 18.78 -13.32 -6.36
N LYS A 157 18.42 -13.02 -7.61
CA LYS A 157 17.40 -12.01 -7.92
C LYS A 157 16.02 -12.54 -7.55
N LEU A 158 15.27 -11.77 -6.77
CA LEU A 158 13.89 -12.03 -6.39
C LEU A 158 12.93 -11.08 -7.12
N ASP A 159 11.74 -11.58 -7.44
CA ASP A 159 10.62 -10.81 -8.02
C ASP A 159 9.69 -10.21 -6.96
N TYR A 160 9.90 -10.53 -5.68
CA TYR A 160 9.20 -9.98 -4.53
C TYR A 160 10.16 -9.66 -3.38
N ILE A 161 9.69 -8.86 -2.42
CA ILE A 161 10.41 -8.59 -1.16
C ILE A 161 9.96 -9.63 -0.12
N PRO A 162 10.84 -10.55 0.33
CA PRO A 162 10.51 -11.53 1.33
C PRO A 162 10.52 -10.88 2.73
N ARG A 163 9.72 -11.44 3.62
CA ARG A 163 9.86 -11.17 5.05
C ARG A 163 11.10 -11.87 5.60
N ILE A 164 12.02 -11.12 6.19
CA ILE A 164 13.25 -11.65 6.80
C ILE A 164 13.24 -11.28 8.28
N ASN A 165 13.11 -12.27 9.15
CA ASN A 165 13.10 -12.06 10.60
C ASN A 165 14.51 -12.08 11.17
N PHE A 166 14.76 -11.20 12.13
CA PHE A 166 16.03 -11.06 12.85
C PHE A 166 15.89 -11.53 14.28
N ASN A 167 16.95 -12.14 14.82
CA ASN A 167 17.09 -12.32 16.25
C ASN A 167 17.86 -11.14 16.84
N LYS A 168 17.14 -10.15 17.39
CA LYS A 168 17.70 -8.94 18.02
C LYS A 168 18.79 -9.17 19.06
N GLN A 169 18.87 -10.36 19.67
CA GLN A 169 19.86 -10.66 20.71
C GLN A 169 21.23 -11.02 20.14
N ARG A 170 21.32 -11.38 18.85
CA ARG A 170 22.53 -11.96 18.26
C ARG A 170 22.80 -11.51 16.82
N ASP A 171 21.77 -11.17 16.07
CA ASP A 171 21.89 -10.77 14.68
C ASP A 171 22.19 -9.27 14.57
N VAL A 172 22.92 -8.90 13.52
CA VAL A 172 23.26 -7.52 13.20
C VAL A 172 22.75 -7.19 11.82
N VAL A 173 22.06 -6.06 11.68
CA VAL A 173 21.62 -5.54 10.38
C VAL A 173 22.40 -4.27 10.09
N VAL A 174 23.13 -4.26 8.98
CA VAL A 174 23.89 -3.11 8.49
C VAL A 174 23.27 -2.68 7.17
N CYS A 175 22.80 -1.44 7.09
CA CYS A 175 22.16 -0.86 5.92
C CYS A 175 22.98 0.36 5.45
N ASN A 176 23.63 0.27 4.28
CA ASN A 176 24.56 1.28 3.76
C ASN A 176 25.53 1.80 4.84
N GLY A 177 26.16 0.88 5.58
CA GLY A 177 27.11 1.19 6.66
C GLY A 177 26.49 1.57 8.02
N ASN A 178 25.16 1.68 8.13
CA ASN A 178 24.47 2.04 9.38
C ASN A 178 23.87 0.81 10.06
N CYS A 179 24.02 0.68 11.38
CA CYS A 179 23.35 -0.38 12.13
C CYS A 179 21.85 -0.07 12.29
N VAL A 180 20.99 -1.02 11.91
CA VAL A 180 19.53 -0.92 12.05
C VAL A 180 19.04 -1.91 13.10
N VAL A 181 18.25 -1.43 14.06
CA VAL A 181 17.68 -2.27 15.13
C VAL A 181 16.21 -2.57 14.85
N ALA A 182 15.97 -3.60 14.04
CA ALA A 182 14.65 -4.05 13.61
C ALA A 182 14.35 -5.49 14.10
N ASP A 183 13.06 -5.87 14.12
CA ASP A 183 12.63 -7.27 14.27
C ASP A 183 12.64 -8.01 12.93
N TYR A 184 12.34 -7.32 11.83
CA TYR A 184 12.29 -7.93 10.49
C TYR A 184 12.37 -6.88 9.37
N ILE A 185 12.72 -7.35 8.17
CA ILE A 185 12.45 -6.68 6.89
C ILE A 185 11.13 -7.18 6.32
N ASP A 186 10.34 -6.30 5.72
CA ASP A 186 9.15 -6.65 4.93
C ASP A 186 8.91 -5.62 3.80
N GLU A 187 7.94 -5.92 2.93
CA GLU A 187 7.47 -5.00 1.90
C GLU A 187 6.76 -3.78 2.51
N TYR A 188 7.14 -2.60 2.05
CA TYR A 188 6.51 -1.32 2.38
C TYR A 188 6.44 -0.42 1.14
N ASN A 189 5.23 -0.27 0.58
CA ASN A 189 4.93 0.56 -0.61
C ASN A 189 5.85 0.25 -1.81
N GLY A 190 6.03 -1.04 -2.11
CA GLY A 190 6.87 -1.56 -3.19
C GLY A 190 8.38 -1.50 -2.90
N ASN A 191 8.79 -1.13 -1.69
CA ASN A 191 10.17 -1.03 -1.24
C ASN A 191 10.42 -1.85 0.03
N ILE A 192 11.67 -1.85 0.53
CA ILE A 192 12.04 -2.50 1.78
C ILE A 192 11.75 -1.58 2.97
N GLY A 193 10.97 -2.07 3.93
CA GLY A 193 10.82 -1.50 5.26
C GLY A 193 11.51 -2.33 6.33
N PHE A 194 12.08 -1.67 7.33
CA PHE A 194 12.61 -2.27 8.55
C PHE A 194 11.60 -2.05 9.68
N PHE A 195 11.11 -3.10 10.30
CA PHE A 195 9.95 -3.03 11.20
C PHE A 195 10.28 -3.45 12.63
N GLN A 196 9.40 -3.05 13.55
CA GLN A 196 9.34 -3.64 14.89
C GLN A 196 8.02 -4.37 15.08
N ASP A 197 8.03 -5.47 15.82
CA ASP A 197 6.84 -6.24 16.19
C ASP A 197 5.86 -5.39 17.04
N THR A 198 6.39 -4.43 17.80
CA THR A 198 5.62 -3.48 18.60
C THR A 198 4.80 -2.51 17.76
N ASN A 199 5.24 -2.23 16.52
CA ASN A 199 4.55 -1.37 15.58
C ASN A 199 4.74 -1.88 14.14
N PRO A 200 3.98 -2.90 13.71
CA PRO A 200 4.15 -3.50 12.39
C PRO A 200 3.56 -2.65 11.25
N THR A 201 2.92 -1.51 11.57
CA THR A 201 2.21 -0.69 10.56
C THR A 201 3.14 0.30 9.86
N LEU A 202 4.16 0.79 10.56
CA LEU A 202 5.12 1.74 10.04
C LEU A 202 6.51 1.21 10.28
N PRO A 203 7.34 1.14 9.23
CA PRO A 203 8.71 0.76 9.43
C PRO A 203 9.43 1.86 10.22
N ILE A 204 10.37 1.46 11.07
CA ILE A 204 11.25 2.38 11.79
C ILE A 204 12.24 3.08 10.86
N SER A 205 12.50 2.47 9.70
CA SER A 205 13.29 3.00 8.59
C SER A 205 12.86 2.28 7.32
N PHE A 206 12.89 2.95 6.18
CA PHE A 206 12.53 2.34 4.90
C PHE A 206 13.40 2.89 3.80
N ILE A 207 13.60 2.06 2.78
CA ILE A 207 14.24 2.46 1.54
C ILE A 207 13.15 3.14 0.70
N PHE A 208 13.40 4.37 0.25
CA PHE A 208 12.46 5.11 -0.60
C PHE A 208 13.19 5.60 -1.83
N THR A 209 13.11 4.83 -2.90
CA THR A 209 13.74 5.15 -4.18
C THR A 209 12.94 4.52 -5.30
N GLU A 210 13.02 5.12 -6.48
CA GLU A 210 12.41 4.58 -7.69
C GLU A 210 13.52 3.90 -8.50
N LYS A 211 13.33 2.61 -8.84
CA LYS A 211 14.21 1.85 -9.75
C LYS A 211 15.64 1.61 -9.25
N THR A 212 15.83 1.36 -7.96
CA THR A 212 17.14 0.87 -7.46
C THR A 212 17.26 -0.65 -7.47
N THR A 213 18.49 -1.15 -7.39
CA THR A 213 18.75 -2.54 -6.99
C THR A 213 19.17 -2.56 -5.53
N VAL A 214 18.47 -3.33 -4.71
CA VAL A 214 18.85 -3.57 -3.31
C VAL A 214 19.48 -4.94 -3.20
N TYR A 215 20.67 -4.99 -2.62
CA TYR A 215 21.39 -6.21 -2.30
C TYR A 215 21.21 -6.51 -0.82
N ILE A 216 20.87 -7.76 -0.49
CA ILE A 216 20.87 -8.27 0.87
C ILE A 216 21.78 -9.49 0.91
N ASP A 217 22.91 -9.37 1.59
CA ASP A 217 23.80 -10.49 1.87
C ASP A 217 23.67 -10.91 3.33
N ILE A 218 23.51 -12.21 3.54
CA ILE A 218 23.38 -12.83 4.86
C ILE A 218 24.65 -13.63 5.13
N VAL A 219 25.51 -13.07 5.97
CA VAL A 219 26.74 -13.73 6.42
C VAL A 219 26.46 -14.41 7.76
N GLU A 220 26.56 -15.73 7.78
CA GLU A 220 26.40 -16.52 9.00
C GLU A 220 27.75 -16.73 9.70
N LYS A 221 27.80 -16.42 10.99
CA LYS A 221 28.98 -16.65 11.84
C LYS A 221 28.55 -17.34 13.13
N GLU A 222 28.93 -18.60 13.29
CA GLU A 222 28.56 -19.45 14.43
C GLU A 222 27.05 -19.56 14.64
N LYS A 223 26.47 -18.68 15.48
CA LYS A 223 25.04 -18.63 15.83
C LYS A 223 24.40 -17.26 15.58
N SER A 224 25.13 -16.32 15.01
CA SER A 224 24.64 -15.00 14.62
C SER A 224 24.68 -14.82 13.11
N LYS A 225 23.79 -13.97 12.62
CA LYS A 225 23.78 -13.55 11.22
C LYS A 225 24.04 -12.06 11.11
N ILE A 226 24.84 -11.68 10.12
CA ILE A 226 25.02 -10.30 9.71
C ILE A 226 24.28 -10.13 8.40
N TYR A 227 23.27 -9.27 8.41
CA TYR A 227 22.49 -8.89 7.24
C TYR A 227 23.06 -7.58 6.71
N ILE A 228 23.67 -7.61 5.53
CA ILE A 228 24.26 -6.45 4.87
C ILE A 228 23.28 -6.04 3.78
N VAL A 229 22.66 -4.87 3.94
CA VAL A 229 21.70 -4.29 3.00
C VAL A 229 22.37 -3.12 2.30
N GLU A 230 22.56 -3.22 1.00
CA GLU A 230 23.23 -2.20 0.19
C GLU A 230 22.36 -1.76 -0.99
N TYR A 231 22.35 -0.46 -1.26
CA TYR A 231 21.65 0.14 -2.40
C TYR A 231 22.23 1.50 -2.74
N ASP A 232 22.12 1.89 -4.00
CA ASP A 232 22.57 3.21 -4.45
C ASP A 232 21.59 4.30 -4.00
N TYR A 233 22.13 5.39 -3.44
CA TYR A 233 21.38 6.62 -3.20
C TYR A 233 21.41 7.49 -4.47
N GLU A 234 20.25 7.79 -5.05
CA GLU A 234 20.13 8.97 -5.91
C GLU A 234 20.08 10.21 -5.02
N ILE A 235 21.20 10.92 -4.91
CA ILE A 235 21.22 12.25 -4.30
C ILE A 235 20.88 13.23 -5.43
N PHE A 236 19.64 13.71 -5.47
CA PHE A 236 19.29 14.88 -6.26
C PHE A 236 19.94 16.10 -5.61
N ILE A 237 21.08 16.52 -6.17
CA ILE A 237 21.63 17.84 -5.90
C ILE A 237 20.95 18.75 -6.92
N ASP A 238 19.98 19.54 -6.45
CA ASP A 238 19.45 20.66 -7.25
C ASP A 238 20.61 21.66 -7.45
N ASP A 239 21.05 21.85 -8.69
CA ASP A 239 21.94 22.94 -9.11
C ASP A 239 21.22 24.31 -9.09
#